data_AF-A0A0R1VM82-F1
#
_entry.id   AF-A0A0R1VM82-F1
#
_cell.length_a   1.000
_cell.length_b   1.000
_cell.length_c   1.000
_cell.angle_alpha   90.00
_cell.angle_beta   90.00
_cell.angle_gamma   90.00
#
_symmetry.space_group_name_H-M   'P 1'
#
loop_
_entity.id
_entity.type
_entity.pdbx_description
1 polymer ?
#
loop_
_entity_poly.entity_id
_entity_poly.type
_entity_poly.pdbx_seq_one_letter_code
_entity_poly.pdbx_strand_id
1 'polypeptide(L)'
;MKYLQNVFQGRSFLDCKDYTPAEIDYLIDFALHLKELKKEHIPHEYLKGKNIALLFKKSSTRTRSAFVVACNDLGTNPEYMGAGEIHLGKKESIKDTAKVLGSMFDGIEYRGFAQKDVEDLAKYSGVPVWNGLTDKWHPTQMLADFMTIKEKFGHLRGITLAYGGDGRDNVADSLLVAGSMLGVNIHIVTPKPLFTHPDVQAIAVGGGIPVIVDHGCLKGVAE
;
A
#
# COMPACT_ATOMS: atom_id res chain seq x y z
N MET A 1 -19.47 24.86 -7.33
CA MET A 1 -18.17 24.16 -7.24
C MET A 1 -18.41 22.65 -7.18
N LYS A 2 -18.94 22.08 -8.28
CA LYS A 2 -19.65 20.79 -8.26
C LYS A 2 -19.32 19.92 -9.48
N TYR A 3 -18.05 19.86 -9.92
CA TYR A 3 -17.65 19.07 -11.09
C TYR A 3 -16.19 18.55 -11.02
N LEU A 4 -15.75 18.06 -9.87
CA LEU A 4 -14.54 17.22 -9.82
C LEU A 4 -14.99 15.77 -9.60
N GLN A 5 -15.21 15.05 -10.71
CA GLN A 5 -15.38 13.60 -10.68
C GLN A 5 -13.99 12.97 -10.63
N ASN A 6 -13.46 12.76 -9.43
CA ASN A 6 -12.28 11.94 -9.20
C ASN A 6 -12.61 10.95 -8.08
N VAL A 7 -12.61 9.66 -8.42
CA VAL A 7 -12.99 8.56 -7.51
C VAL A 7 -11.96 8.31 -6.40
N PHE A 8 -10.74 8.85 -6.53
CA PHE A 8 -9.64 8.74 -5.57
C PHE A 8 -9.46 9.97 -4.70
N GLN A 9 -9.91 11.15 -5.15
CA GLN A 9 -9.65 12.41 -4.45
C GLN A 9 -10.22 12.39 -3.03
N GLY A 10 -9.35 12.64 -2.04
CA GLY A 10 -9.74 12.67 -0.62
C GLY A 10 -9.78 11.30 0.06
N ARG A 11 -9.55 10.19 -0.65
CA ARG A 11 -9.51 8.86 -0.04
C ARG A 11 -8.14 8.54 0.53
N SER A 12 -8.15 7.80 1.63
CA SER A 12 -6.96 7.18 2.23
C SER A 12 -6.65 5.83 1.58
N PHE A 13 -5.38 5.47 1.49
CA PHE A 13 -4.92 4.17 0.99
C PHE A 13 -4.33 3.36 2.14
N LEU A 14 -5.21 2.64 2.86
CA LEU A 14 -4.85 1.92 4.09
C LEU A 14 -4.57 0.44 3.83
N ASP A 15 -5.24 -0.12 2.83
CA ASP A 15 -5.15 -1.49 2.37
C ASP A 15 -5.73 -1.58 0.94
N CYS A 16 -5.27 -2.55 0.13
CA CYS A 16 -5.78 -2.79 -1.21
C CYS A 16 -7.27 -3.19 -1.19
N LYS A 17 -7.71 -3.97 -0.20
CA LYS A 17 -9.11 -4.45 -0.10
C LYS A 17 -10.14 -3.32 0.09
N ASP A 18 -9.70 -2.11 0.42
CA ASP A 18 -10.56 -0.94 0.60
C ASP A 18 -10.90 -0.25 -0.76
N TYR A 19 -10.43 -0.84 -1.85
CA TYR A 19 -10.58 -0.40 -3.22
C TYR A 19 -11.15 -1.52 -4.09
N THR A 20 -11.72 -1.16 -5.23
CA THR A 20 -12.16 -2.15 -6.22
C THR A 20 -10.95 -2.69 -7.03
N PRO A 21 -11.05 -3.90 -7.61
CA PRO A 21 -10.03 -4.39 -8.54
C PRO A 21 -9.63 -3.39 -9.64
N ALA A 22 -10.62 -2.73 -10.24
CA ALA A 22 -10.38 -1.74 -11.29
C ALA A 22 -9.65 -0.49 -10.78
N GLU A 23 -9.89 -0.10 -9.53
CA GLU A 23 -9.18 1.01 -8.91
C GLU A 23 -7.71 0.68 -8.64
N ILE A 24 -7.41 -0.55 -8.18
CA ILE A 24 -6.02 -0.99 -8.00
C ILE A 24 -5.29 -1.11 -9.34
N ASP A 25 -5.94 -1.70 -10.35
CA ASP A 25 -5.34 -1.81 -11.70
C ASP A 25 -5.07 -0.41 -12.31
N TYR A 26 -5.98 0.55 -12.12
CA TYR A 26 -5.77 1.94 -12.52
C TYR A 26 -4.56 2.58 -11.82
N LEU A 27 -4.39 2.37 -10.51
CA LEU A 27 -3.23 2.90 -9.78
C LEU A 27 -1.92 2.30 -10.29
N ILE A 28 -1.92 1.02 -10.66
CA ILE A 28 -0.77 0.34 -11.26
C ILE A 28 -0.42 0.94 -12.63
N ASP A 29 -1.41 1.12 -13.50
CA ASP A 29 -1.21 1.73 -14.82
C ASP A 29 -0.76 3.19 -14.72
N PHE A 30 -1.32 3.92 -13.77
CA PHE A 30 -0.90 5.29 -13.51
C PHE A 30 0.55 5.34 -13.02
N ALA A 31 0.98 4.42 -12.16
CA ALA A 31 2.38 4.33 -11.73
C ALA A 31 3.34 4.02 -12.91
N LEU A 32 2.95 3.14 -13.84
CA LEU A 32 3.71 2.89 -15.09
C LEU A 32 3.81 4.15 -15.95
N HIS A 33 2.71 4.89 -16.09
CA HIS A 33 2.71 6.15 -16.82
C HIS A 33 3.65 7.19 -16.18
N LEU A 34 3.58 7.39 -14.86
CA LEU A 34 4.48 8.32 -14.14
C LEU A 34 5.95 7.90 -14.26
N LYS A 35 6.24 6.60 -14.26
CA LYS A 35 7.59 6.09 -14.49
C LYS A 35 8.13 6.53 -15.85
N GLU A 36 7.33 6.47 -16.91
CA GLU A 36 7.76 6.94 -18.23
C GLU A 36 7.93 8.46 -18.26
N LEU A 37 6.98 9.23 -17.73
CA LEU A 37 7.12 10.70 -17.63
C LEU A 37 8.41 11.10 -16.92
N LYS A 38 8.73 10.43 -15.80
CA LYS A 38 9.96 10.68 -15.05
C LYS A 38 11.21 10.35 -15.87
N LYS A 39 11.22 9.23 -16.58
CA LYS A 39 12.33 8.80 -17.44
C LYS A 39 12.56 9.75 -18.62
N GLU A 40 11.49 10.29 -19.18
CA GLU A 40 11.53 11.29 -20.26
C GLU A 40 11.73 12.73 -19.74
N HIS A 41 11.86 12.93 -18.43
CA HIS A 41 11.98 14.24 -17.79
C HIS A 41 10.81 15.18 -18.09
N ILE A 42 9.61 14.63 -18.29
CA ILE A 42 8.38 15.41 -18.51
C ILE A 42 7.81 15.84 -17.15
N PRO A 43 7.65 17.15 -16.87
CA PRO A 43 7.14 17.63 -15.59
C PRO A 43 5.71 17.17 -15.28
N HIS A 44 5.45 16.81 -14.02
CA HIS A 44 4.14 16.34 -13.54
C HIS A 44 3.89 16.75 -12.08
N GLU A 45 3.97 18.05 -11.80
CA GLU A 45 3.85 18.65 -10.46
C GLU A 45 2.39 18.70 -9.95
N TYR A 46 1.68 17.57 -9.92
CA TYR A 46 0.24 17.52 -9.59
C TYR A 46 -0.11 17.97 -8.17
N LEU A 47 0.88 18.00 -7.27
CA LEU A 47 0.73 18.34 -5.86
C LEU A 47 1.52 19.61 -5.50
N LYS A 48 1.83 20.45 -6.49
CA LYS A 48 2.60 21.68 -6.31
C LYS A 48 2.12 22.52 -5.12
N GLY A 49 3.04 22.80 -4.20
CA GLY A 49 2.81 23.69 -3.06
C GLY A 49 2.09 23.05 -1.86
N LYS A 50 1.79 21.74 -1.92
CA LYS A 50 1.24 20.99 -0.79
C LYS A 50 2.33 20.54 0.19
N ASN A 51 1.94 20.22 1.42
CA ASN A 51 2.82 19.70 2.46
C ASN A 51 2.38 18.30 2.89
N ILE A 52 3.32 17.35 2.97
CA ILE A 52 3.04 15.96 3.33
C ILE A 52 3.84 15.56 4.56
N ALA A 53 3.15 15.06 5.58
CA ALA A 53 3.77 14.53 6.78
C ALA A 53 4.13 13.05 6.58
N LEU A 54 5.38 12.67 6.85
CA LEU A 54 5.87 11.30 6.76
C LEU A 54 6.19 10.76 8.17
N LEU A 55 5.27 9.98 8.75
CA LEU A 55 5.32 9.56 10.16
C LEU A 55 5.91 8.15 10.30
N PHE A 56 7.11 8.02 10.88
CA PHE A 56 7.80 6.73 11.01
C PHE A 56 7.99 6.31 12.47
N LYS A 57 7.16 5.38 12.98
CA LYS A 57 7.39 4.74 14.30
C LYS A 57 8.51 3.69 14.27
N LYS A 58 8.85 3.17 13.08
CA LYS A 58 9.99 2.28 12.83
C LYS A 58 10.79 2.80 11.64
N SER A 59 12.10 2.91 11.78
CA SER A 59 12.96 3.39 10.71
C SER A 59 12.86 2.51 9.46
N SER A 60 12.86 3.14 8.29
CA SER A 60 12.90 2.46 7.00
C SER A 60 13.43 3.37 5.91
N THR A 61 14.60 3.02 5.39
CA THR A 61 15.26 3.80 4.34
C THR A 61 14.49 3.74 3.03
N ARG A 62 13.98 2.56 2.64
CA ARG A 62 13.32 2.37 1.33
C ARG A 62 12.00 3.14 1.24
N THR A 63 11.11 2.95 2.21
CA THR A 63 9.81 3.62 2.21
C THR A 63 9.96 5.13 2.34
N ARG A 64 10.82 5.60 3.26
CA ARG A 64 11.13 7.03 3.38
C ARG A 64 11.64 7.60 2.06
N SER A 65 12.62 6.96 1.44
CA SER A 65 13.22 7.46 0.20
C SER A 65 12.20 7.49 -0.94
N ALA A 66 11.37 6.45 -1.06
CA ALA A 66 10.30 6.39 -2.07
C ALA A 66 9.30 7.54 -1.91
N PHE A 67 8.78 7.76 -0.69
CA PHE A 67 7.83 8.84 -0.43
C PHE A 67 8.45 10.24 -0.61
N VAL A 68 9.66 10.47 -0.12
CA VAL A 68 10.35 11.77 -0.26
C VAL A 68 10.57 12.09 -1.74
N VAL A 69 11.11 11.14 -2.51
CA VAL A 69 11.37 11.35 -3.95
C VAL A 69 10.05 11.55 -4.70
N ALA A 70 9.02 10.74 -4.43
CA ALA A 70 7.71 10.91 -5.05
C ALA A 70 7.07 12.27 -4.71
N CYS A 71 7.17 12.75 -3.47
CA CYS A 71 6.70 14.07 -3.08
C CYS A 71 7.39 15.17 -3.91
N ASN A 72 8.72 15.10 -4.01
CA ASN A 72 9.51 16.07 -4.76
C ASN A 72 9.17 16.06 -6.26
N ASP A 73 9.07 14.88 -6.88
CA ASP A 73 8.70 14.74 -8.30
C ASP A 73 7.31 15.36 -8.58
N LEU A 74 6.39 15.25 -7.62
CA LEU A 74 5.02 15.80 -7.71
C LEU A 74 4.92 17.28 -7.28
N GLY A 75 6.04 17.94 -6.93
CA GLY A 75 6.08 19.37 -6.54
C GLY A 75 5.69 19.66 -5.08
N THR A 76 5.76 18.65 -4.22
CA THR A 76 5.29 18.68 -2.83
C THR A 76 6.44 18.83 -1.84
N ASN A 77 6.17 19.36 -0.65
CA ASN A 77 7.15 19.44 0.45
C ASN A 77 6.95 18.29 1.46
N PRO A 78 7.84 17.27 1.51
CA PRO A 78 7.78 16.22 2.51
C PRO A 78 8.47 16.64 3.82
N GLU A 79 7.77 16.50 4.95
CA GLU A 79 8.36 16.62 6.28
C GLU A 79 8.49 15.22 6.91
N TYR A 80 9.73 14.79 7.17
CA TYR A 80 9.98 13.51 7.81
C TYR A 80 10.00 13.65 9.31
N MET A 81 9.23 12.82 9.99
CA MET A 81 9.17 12.77 11.45
C MET A 81 9.39 11.33 11.94
N GLY A 82 10.54 11.12 12.56
CA GLY A 82 11.05 9.80 12.92
C GLY A 82 10.64 9.30 14.31
N ALA A 83 11.10 8.08 14.62
CA ALA A 83 10.92 7.47 15.92
C ALA A 83 11.65 8.30 17.00
N GLY A 84 10.88 8.92 17.89
CA GLY A 84 11.39 9.80 18.95
C GLY A 84 10.98 11.26 18.79
N GLU A 85 10.72 11.71 17.56
CA GLU A 85 10.16 13.04 17.26
C GLU A 85 8.64 13.04 17.40
N ILE A 86 8.02 11.89 17.11
CA ILE A 86 6.59 11.67 17.29
C ILE A 86 6.31 10.78 18.51
N HIS A 87 5.39 11.23 19.34
CA HIS A 87 4.92 10.52 20.54
C HIS A 87 3.45 10.03 20.41
N LEU A 88 3.04 9.62 19.20
CA LEU A 88 1.71 9.08 18.89
C LEU A 88 1.30 7.98 19.87
N GLY A 89 0.25 8.25 20.65
CA GLY A 89 -0.33 7.32 21.62
C GLY A 89 0.47 7.17 22.92
N LYS A 90 1.56 7.94 23.11
CA LYS A 90 2.37 7.93 24.35
C LYS A 90 2.15 9.17 25.20
N LYS A 91 2.34 10.36 24.62
CA LYS A 91 2.12 11.64 25.30
C LYS A 91 0.85 12.35 24.83
N GLU A 92 0.48 12.12 23.57
CA GLU A 92 -0.72 12.66 22.96
C GLU A 92 -1.55 11.52 22.35
N SER A 93 -2.88 11.69 22.38
CA SER A 93 -3.77 10.73 21.74
C SER A 93 -3.60 10.80 20.22
N ILE A 94 -3.73 9.66 19.53
CA ILE A 94 -3.64 9.62 18.05
C ILE A 94 -4.69 10.55 17.42
N LYS A 95 -5.86 10.65 18.05
CA LYS A 95 -6.95 11.54 17.61
C LYS A 95 -6.55 13.02 17.63
N ASP A 96 -5.90 13.48 18.70
CA ASP A 96 -5.52 14.89 18.82
C ASP A 96 -4.37 15.21 17.86
N THR A 97 -3.35 14.34 17.80
CA THR A 97 -2.26 14.47 16.83
C THR A 97 -2.79 14.47 15.38
N ALA A 98 -3.72 13.57 15.04
CA ALA A 98 -4.34 13.50 13.71
C ALA A 98 -5.00 14.82 13.30
N LYS A 99 -5.79 15.42 14.19
CA LYS A 99 -6.48 16.70 13.94
C LYS A 99 -5.51 17.85 13.73
N VAL A 100 -4.47 17.93 14.56
CA VAL A 100 -3.46 18.99 14.44
C VAL A 100 -2.72 18.84 13.10
N LEU A 101 -2.20 17.65 12.81
CA LEU A 101 -1.49 17.40 11.55
C LEU A 101 -2.38 17.63 10.32
N GLY A 102 -3.63 17.16 10.34
CA GLY A 102 -4.56 17.34 9.23
C GLY A 102 -5.00 18.79 9.00
N SER A 103 -4.79 19.70 9.96
CA SER A 103 -4.99 21.14 9.76
C SER A 103 -3.79 21.86 9.16
N MET A 104 -2.63 21.21 9.09
CA MET A 104 -1.36 21.80 8.64
C MET A 104 -0.82 21.15 7.36
N PHE A 105 -1.03 19.83 7.21
CA PHE A 105 -0.55 19.02 6.10
C PHE A 105 -1.71 18.59 5.20
N ASP A 106 -1.45 18.48 3.90
CA ASP A 106 -2.41 18.08 2.87
C ASP A 106 -2.56 16.56 2.72
N GLY A 107 -1.71 15.79 3.39
CA GLY A 107 -1.71 14.34 3.42
C GLY A 107 -0.69 13.79 4.40
N ILE A 108 -0.91 12.54 4.82
CA ILE A 108 -0.11 11.90 5.87
C ILE A 108 0.28 10.50 5.43
N GLU A 109 1.57 10.21 5.35
CA GLU A 109 2.06 8.83 5.35
C GLU A 109 2.25 8.37 6.80
N TYR A 110 1.91 7.12 7.06
CA TYR A 110 2.19 6.47 8.33
C TYR A 110 2.82 5.11 8.11
N ARG A 111 3.94 4.89 8.81
CA ARG A 111 4.58 3.59 8.98
C ARG A 111 4.74 3.26 10.44
N GLY A 112 4.15 2.15 10.87
CA GLY A 112 4.19 1.73 12.26
C GLY A 112 3.76 0.29 12.47
N PHE A 113 3.10 0.03 13.60
CA PHE A 113 2.80 -1.31 14.07
C PHE A 113 1.32 -1.64 13.87
N ALA A 114 0.44 -0.98 14.64
CA ALA A 114 -0.98 -1.28 14.66
C ALA A 114 -1.72 -0.67 13.46
N GLN A 115 -2.53 -1.49 12.77
CA GLN A 115 -3.44 -1.01 11.73
C GLN A 115 -4.44 0.04 12.27
N LYS A 116 -4.86 -0.12 13.53
CA LYS A 116 -5.75 0.84 14.18
C LYS A 116 -5.18 2.26 14.24
N ASP A 117 -3.86 2.41 14.38
CA ASP A 117 -3.23 3.73 14.43
C ASP A 117 -3.44 4.48 13.10
N VAL A 118 -3.25 3.80 11.96
CA VAL A 118 -3.41 4.40 10.64
C VAL A 118 -4.89 4.64 10.29
N GLU A 119 -5.79 3.75 10.73
CA GLU A 119 -7.24 3.93 10.62
C GLU A 119 -7.73 5.15 11.43
N ASP A 120 -7.24 5.32 12.66
CA ASP A 120 -7.58 6.48 13.49
C ASP A 120 -7.01 7.78 12.88
N LEU A 121 -5.79 7.76 12.34
CA LEU A 121 -5.24 8.90 11.59
C LEU A 121 -6.15 9.27 10.43
N ALA A 122 -6.53 8.31 9.58
CA ALA A 122 -7.43 8.54 8.45
C ALA A 122 -8.81 9.08 8.87
N LYS A 123 -9.33 8.58 9.99
CA LYS A 123 -10.62 8.99 10.52
C LYS A 123 -10.64 10.42 11.06
N TYR A 124 -9.55 10.85 11.71
CA TYR A 124 -9.53 12.09 12.48
C TYR A 124 -8.76 13.24 11.84
N SER A 125 -7.90 12.99 10.85
CA SER A 125 -7.10 14.06 10.21
C SER A 125 -7.89 14.91 9.23
N GLY A 126 -8.86 14.32 8.51
CA GLY A 126 -9.58 15.01 7.44
C GLY A 126 -8.78 15.17 6.13
N VAL A 127 -7.61 14.54 6.03
CA VAL A 127 -6.77 14.50 4.82
C VAL A 127 -6.43 13.06 4.43
N PRO A 128 -6.08 12.79 3.15
CA PRO A 128 -5.64 11.46 2.73
C PRO A 128 -4.51 10.91 3.59
N VAL A 129 -4.66 9.65 4.01
CA VAL A 129 -3.65 8.93 4.77
C VAL A 129 -3.17 7.72 3.97
N TRP A 130 -1.86 7.53 3.85
CA TRP A 130 -1.25 6.40 3.16
C TRP A 130 -0.55 5.49 4.16
N ASN A 131 -0.90 4.20 4.13
CA ASN A 131 -0.22 3.19 4.91
C ASN A 131 1.10 2.78 4.22
N GLY A 132 2.21 3.25 4.77
CA GLY A 132 3.56 2.91 4.31
C GLY A 132 4.02 1.50 4.73
N LEU A 133 3.50 1.00 5.87
CA LEU A 133 3.55 -0.39 6.35
C LEU A 133 2.97 -0.44 7.77
N THR A 134 2.15 -1.46 8.05
CA THR A 134 1.78 -1.91 9.40
C THR A 134 2.15 -3.38 9.57
N ASP A 135 2.02 -3.90 10.79
CA ASP A 135 2.20 -5.33 11.07
C ASP A 135 1.16 -6.19 10.33
N LYS A 136 0.05 -5.58 9.86
CA LYS A 136 -1.02 -6.28 9.15
C LYS A 136 -0.93 -6.15 7.63
N TRP A 137 -0.62 -4.96 7.10
CA TRP A 137 -0.70 -4.70 5.66
C TRP A 137 0.48 -3.90 5.13
N HIS A 138 0.85 -4.17 3.88
CA HIS A 138 1.86 -3.40 3.13
C HIS A 138 1.36 -3.01 1.73
N PRO A 139 0.33 -2.15 1.63
CA PRO A 139 -0.38 -1.95 0.36
C PRO A 139 0.45 -1.22 -0.71
N THR A 140 1.37 -0.35 -0.30
CA THR A 140 2.30 0.32 -1.25
C THR A 140 3.30 -0.64 -1.89
N GLN A 141 3.71 -1.70 -1.17
CA GLN A 141 4.54 -2.76 -1.74
C GLN A 141 3.75 -3.56 -2.79
N MET A 142 2.46 -3.80 -2.56
CA MET A 142 1.62 -4.52 -3.53
C MET A 142 1.51 -3.76 -4.85
N LEU A 143 1.30 -2.44 -4.81
CA LEU A 143 1.32 -1.63 -6.03
C LEU A 143 2.65 -1.77 -6.77
N ALA A 144 3.78 -1.74 -6.06
CA ALA A 144 5.11 -1.87 -6.66
C ALA A 144 5.35 -3.28 -7.27
N ASP A 145 4.94 -4.33 -6.57
CA ASP A 145 5.12 -5.72 -7.01
C ASP A 145 4.28 -6.01 -8.26
N PHE A 146 2.99 -5.67 -8.24
CA PHE A 146 2.11 -5.91 -9.39
C PHE A 146 2.40 -4.95 -10.55
N MET A 147 2.86 -3.71 -10.29
CA MET A 147 3.43 -2.87 -11.34
C MET A 147 4.62 -3.54 -12.01
N THR A 148 5.52 -4.16 -11.23
CA THR A 148 6.69 -4.87 -11.78
C THR A 148 6.27 -6.08 -12.62
N ILE A 149 5.29 -6.87 -12.15
CA ILE A 149 4.77 -8.01 -12.91
C ILE A 149 4.12 -7.54 -14.21
N LYS A 150 3.23 -6.54 -14.15
CA LYS A 150 2.57 -5.99 -15.35
C LYS A 150 3.59 -5.42 -16.34
N GLU A 151 4.63 -4.75 -15.87
CA GLU A 151 5.72 -4.26 -16.72
C GLU A 151 6.49 -5.39 -17.41
N LYS A 152 6.73 -6.51 -16.71
CA LYS A 152 7.52 -7.63 -17.26
C LYS A 152 6.74 -8.54 -18.20
N PHE A 153 5.45 -8.73 -17.93
CA PHE A 153 4.62 -9.68 -18.67
C PHE A 153 3.54 -9.02 -19.53
N GLY A 154 3.33 -7.71 -19.42
CA GLY A 154 2.33 -6.93 -20.16
C GLY A 154 0.90 -7.07 -19.65
N HIS A 155 0.65 -7.97 -18.69
CA HIS A 155 -0.67 -8.23 -18.10
C HIS A 155 -0.51 -8.78 -16.68
N LEU A 156 -1.61 -8.88 -15.94
CA LEU A 156 -1.65 -9.46 -14.59
C LEU A 156 -2.51 -10.73 -14.54
N ARG A 157 -3.71 -10.66 -15.12
CA ARG A 157 -4.69 -11.74 -15.05
C ARG A 157 -4.16 -13.04 -15.66
N GLY A 158 -4.21 -14.12 -14.91
CA GLY A 158 -3.76 -15.45 -15.32
C GLY A 158 -2.28 -15.72 -15.06
N ILE A 159 -1.50 -14.74 -14.57
CA ILE A 159 -0.13 -15.00 -14.11
C ILE A 159 -0.19 -15.77 -12.79
N THR A 160 0.71 -16.74 -12.65
CA THR A 160 0.93 -17.46 -11.40
C THR A 160 2.15 -16.89 -10.68
N LEU A 161 1.95 -16.43 -9.45
CA LEU A 161 3.00 -15.95 -8.55
C LEU A 161 3.17 -16.92 -7.39
N ALA A 162 4.39 -17.43 -7.22
CA ALA A 162 4.76 -18.29 -6.10
C ALA A 162 5.56 -17.49 -5.06
N TYR A 163 5.02 -17.41 -3.83
CA TYR A 163 5.71 -16.87 -2.67
C TYR A 163 6.26 -18.01 -1.81
N GLY A 164 7.57 -18.05 -1.58
CA GLY A 164 8.21 -19.01 -0.69
C GLY A 164 8.71 -18.33 0.58
N GLY A 165 8.22 -18.73 1.76
CA GLY A 165 8.61 -18.07 3.01
C GLY A 165 7.63 -18.32 4.17
N ASP A 166 7.58 -17.37 5.12
CA ASP A 166 6.56 -17.37 6.18
C ASP A 166 5.25 -16.84 5.58
N GLY A 167 4.25 -17.72 5.43
CA GLY A 167 2.96 -17.37 4.86
C GLY A 167 2.07 -16.52 5.77
N ARG A 168 2.51 -16.20 7.00
CA ARG A 168 1.78 -15.35 7.96
C ARG A 168 2.29 -13.92 8.00
N ASP A 169 3.35 -13.61 7.25
CA ASP A 169 3.86 -12.25 7.25
C ASP A 169 2.95 -11.32 6.45
N ASN A 170 3.05 -10.03 6.75
CA ASN A 170 2.18 -9.02 6.12
C ASN A 170 2.37 -8.93 4.60
N VAL A 171 3.52 -9.34 4.07
CA VAL A 171 3.78 -9.38 2.62
C VAL A 171 3.01 -10.53 1.99
N ALA A 172 3.09 -11.74 2.53
CA ALA A 172 2.34 -12.90 2.05
C ALA A 172 0.83 -12.63 2.09
N ASP A 173 0.33 -12.08 3.20
CA ASP A 173 -1.08 -11.72 3.38
C ASP A 173 -1.51 -10.67 2.36
N SER A 174 -0.71 -9.62 2.17
CA SER A 174 -1.00 -8.55 1.20
C SER A 174 -0.97 -9.08 -0.24
N LEU A 175 -0.02 -9.96 -0.58
CA LEU A 175 0.10 -10.58 -1.92
C LEU A 175 -1.12 -11.43 -2.23
N LEU A 176 -1.57 -12.22 -1.27
CA LEU A 176 -2.74 -13.07 -1.42
C LEU A 176 -4.00 -12.25 -1.75
N VAL A 177 -4.25 -11.20 -0.96
CA VAL A 177 -5.42 -10.33 -1.13
C VAL A 177 -5.32 -9.55 -2.43
N ALA A 178 -4.25 -8.79 -2.65
CA ALA A 178 -4.13 -7.95 -3.84
C ALA A 178 -4.03 -8.77 -5.14
N GLY A 179 -3.34 -9.92 -5.11
CA GLY A 179 -3.26 -10.83 -6.25
C GLY A 179 -4.63 -11.40 -6.64
N SER A 180 -5.42 -11.83 -5.65
CA SER A 180 -6.78 -12.32 -5.89
C SER A 180 -7.69 -11.24 -6.51
N MET A 181 -7.53 -9.98 -6.12
CA MET A 181 -8.25 -8.86 -6.72
C MET A 181 -7.84 -8.64 -8.18
N LEU A 182 -6.56 -8.84 -8.50
CA LEU A 182 -5.96 -8.47 -9.79
C LEU A 182 -5.97 -9.56 -10.86
N GLY A 183 -6.57 -10.73 -10.60
CA GLY A 183 -6.53 -11.80 -11.59
C GLY A 183 -5.35 -12.76 -11.44
N VAL A 184 -4.48 -12.59 -10.43
CA VAL A 184 -3.21 -13.32 -10.31
C VAL A 184 -3.42 -14.57 -9.44
N ASN A 185 -2.96 -15.72 -9.91
CA ASN A 185 -2.97 -16.95 -9.12
C ASN A 185 -1.85 -16.86 -8.08
N ILE A 186 -2.18 -16.75 -6.78
CA ILE A 186 -1.20 -16.62 -5.71
C ILE A 186 -0.99 -17.97 -5.03
N HIS A 187 0.25 -18.43 -5.04
CA HIS A 187 0.69 -19.70 -4.48
C HIS A 187 1.63 -19.45 -3.31
N ILE A 188 1.15 -19.68 -2.10
CA ILE A 188 1.98 -19.54 -0.89
C ILE A 188 2.57 -20.91 -0.55
N VAL A 189 3.88 -21.03 -0.75
CA VAL A 189 4.68 -22.24 -0.49
C VAL A 189 5.34 -22.09 0.87
N THR A 190 4.73 -22.71 1.88
CA THR A 190 5.11 -22.51 3.29
C THR A 190 4.89 -23.80 4.11
N PRO A 191 5.69 -24.07 5.17
CA PRO A 191 5.45 -25.21 6.05
C PRO A 191 4.14 -25.01 6.85
N LYS A 192 3.47 -26.12 7.24
CA LYS A 192 2.13 -26.05 7.89
C LYS A 192 1.99 -25.07 9.05
N PRO A 193 2.97 -24.96 9.98
CA PRO A 193 2.87 -24.03 11.10
C PRO A 193 2.89 -22.54 10.71
N LEU A 194 3.31 -22.25 9.47
CA LEU A 194 3.46 -20.91 8.90
C LEU A 194 2.40 -20.63 7.82
N PHE A 195 1.25 -21.29 7.92
CA PHE A 195 0.13 -21.09 7.01
C PHE A 195 -0.52 -19.73 7.21
N THR A 196 -0.88 -19.09 6.10
CA THR A 196 -1.66 -17.85 6.06
C THR A 196 -2.90 -17.97 6.91
N HIS A 197 -3.22 -16.91 7.65
CA HIS A 197 -4.34 -16.95 8.58
C HIS A 197 -5.68 -17.16 7.84
N PRO A 198 -6.62 -17.98 8.38
CA PRO A 198 -7.87 -18.31 7.68
C PRO A 198 -8.75 -17.11 7.33
N ASP A 199 -8.70 -16.05 8.13
CA ASP A 199 -9.42 -14.80 7.85
C ASP A 199 -8.89 -14.09 6.61
N VAL A 200 -7.57 -14.09 6.40
CA VAL A 200 -6.94 -13.54 5.17
C VAL A 200 -7.30 -14.38 3.95
N GLN A 201 -7.30 -15.71 4.08
CA GLN A 201 -7.74 -16.61 3.01
C GLN A 201 -9.20 -16.33 2.61
N ALA A 202 -10.09 -16.11 3.59
CA ALA A 202 -11.49 -15.80 3.33
C ALA A 202 -11.67 -14.46 2.59
N ILE A 203 -10.87 -13.44 2.93
CA ILE A 203 -10.86 -12.15 2.21
C ILE A 203 -10.48 -12.37 0.74
N ALA A 204 -9.43 -13.14 0.48
CA ALA A 204 -8.93 -13.39 -0.88
C ALA A 204 -9.93 -14.20 -1.73
N VAL A 205 -10.62 -15.19 -1.15
CA VAL A 205 -11.65 -15.97 -1.86
C VAL A 205 -12.85 -15.08 -2.26
N GLY A 206 -13.20 -14.10 -1.43
CA GLY A 206 -14.22 -13.10 -1.76
C GLY A 206 -13.91 -12.27 -3.02
N GLY A 207 -12.64 -12.21 -3.44
CA GLY A 207 -12.18 -11.56 -4.67
C GLY A 207 -12.50 -12.34 -5.96
N GLY A 208 -13.02 -13.57 -5.87
CA GLY A 208 -13.53 -14.32 -7.02
C GLY A 208 -12.51 -15.19 -7.77
N ILE A 209 -11.33 -15.44 -7.20
CA ILE A 209 -10.28 -16.28 -7.79
C ILE A 209 -9.89 -17.41 -6.81
N PRO A 210 -9.62 -18.64 -7.30
CA PRO A 210 -9.13 -19.72 -6.45
C PRO A 210 -7.83 -19.34 -5.74
N VAL A 211 -7.81 -19.49 -4.42
CA VAL A 211 -6.63 -19.30 -3.58
C VAL A 211 -6.00 -20.66 -3.32
N ILE A 212 -4.72 -20.83 -3.65
CA ILE A 212 -3.97 -22.08 -3.44
C ILE A 212 -2.86 -21.83 -2.42
N VAL A 213 -3.00 -22.45 -1.24
CA VAL A 213 -1.94 -22.48 -0.20
C VAL A 213 -1.45 -23.92 -0.13
N ASP A 214 -0.18 -24.17 -0.50
CA ASP A 214 0.37 -25.52 -0.63
C ASP A 214 1.56 -25.77 0.33
N HIS A 215 1.71 -27.02 0.74
CA HIS A 215 2.77 -27.50 1.61
C HIS A 215 3.91 -28.11 0.79
N GLY A 216 5.04 -27.40 0.71
CA GLY A 216 6.36 -28.04 0.59
C GLY A 216 6.72 -28.69 -0.76
N CYS A 217 5.96 -28.47 -1.83
CA CYS A 217 6.39 -28.85 -3.17
C CYS A 217 5.83 -27.84 -4.18
N LEU A 218 6.63 -27.44 -5.17
CA LEU A 218 6.24 -26.57 -6.28
C LEU A 218 5.17 -27.20 -7.20
N LYS A 219 4.40 -28.18 -6.73
CA LYS A 219 3.38 -28.88 -7.53
C LYS A 219 2.33 -27.90 -8.06
N GLY A 220 1.99 -26.85 -7.30
CA GLY A 220 1.13 -25.78 -7.78
C GLY A 220 1.78 -24.80 -8.78
N VAL A 221 3.11 -24.75 -8.92
CA VAL A 221 3.78 -23.77 -9.82
C VAL A 221 3.89 -24.29 -11.26
N ALA A 222 3.55 -25.57 -11.49
CA ALA A 222 3.74 -26.27 -12.76
C ALA A 222 2.46 -26.40 -13.61
N GLU A 223 1.33 -25.82 -13.17
CA GLU A 223 0.04 -25.80 -13.89
C GLU A 223 -0.36 -24.36 -14.23
#